data_AF-T0SFV0-F1
#
_entry.id   AF-T0SFV0-F1
#
_cell.length_a   1.000
_cell.length_b   1.000
_cell.length_c   1.000
_cell.angle_alpha   90.00
_cell.angle_beta   90.00
_cell.angle_gamma   90.00
#
_symmetry.space_group_name_H-M   'P 1'
#
loop_
_entity.id
_entity.type
_entity.pdbx_description
1 polymer ?
#
loop_
_entity_poly.entity_id
_entity_poly.type
_entity_poly.pdbx_seq_one_letter_code
_entity_poly.pdbx_strand_id
1 'polypeptide(L)' 'MRDGIGRGYPDGLKGEDIPLFSRIILIADTFDAMTSSRPYRKGLDYEIAYAELEEFSGSQFDPELA' A
#
# COMPACT_ATOMS: atom_id res chain seq x y z
N MET A 1 -7.97 2.09 -2.18
CA MET A 1 -7.63 2.66 -0.85
C MET A 1 -7.30 4.13 -1.07
N ARG A 2 -8.03 5.06 -0.45
CA ARG A 2 -7.71 6.51 -0.52
C ARG A 2 -7.13 7.05 0.79
N ASP A 3 -7.02 6.20 1.79
CA ASP A 3 -6.65 6.57 3.14
C ASP A 3 -5.31 5.91 3.47
N GLY A 4 -4.23 6.65 3.32
CA GLY A 4 -2.88 6.21 3.71
C GLY A 4 -2.75 5.98 5.22
N ILE A 5 -1.59 5.50 5.65
CA ILE A 5 -1.22 5.41 7.07
C ILE A 5 -1.58 6.73 7.79
N GLY A 6 -2.51 6.67 8.74
CA GLY A 6 -2.98 7.85 9.48
C GLY A 6 -4.33 8.44 9.11
N ARG A 7 -5.02 7.89 8.12
CA ARG A 7 -6.41 8.25 7.81
C ARG A 7 -7.33 7.04 7.64
N GLY A 8 -6.79 5.84 7.84
CA GLY A 8 -7.52 4.57 7.70
C GLY A 8 -8.57 4.35 8.80
N TYR A 9 -9.61 3.60 8.45
CA TYR A 9 -10.68 3.17 9.36
C TYR A 9 -10.28 1.87 10.09
N PRO A 10 -10.80 1.56 11.30
CA PRO A 10 -11.72 2.36 12.13
C PRO A 10 -11.07 3.44 12.98
N ASP A 11 -9.81 3.24 13.38
CA ASP A 11 -9.23 3.98 14.51
C ASP A 11 -8.31 5.14 14.11
N GLY A 12 -8.05 5.34 12.81
CA GLY A 12 -7.23 6.47 12.33
C GLY A 12 -5.76 6.42 12.75
N LEU A 13 -5.25 5.24 13.11
CA LEU A 13 -3.89 5.04 13.64
C LEU A 13 -2.82 5.51 12.64
N LYS A 14 -1.70 6.01 13.17
CA LYS A 14 -0.60 6.66 12.42
C LYS A 14 0.73 6.00 12.68
N GLY A 15 1.54 5.88 11.63
CA GLY A 15 2.93 5.42 11.75
C GLY A 15 3.05 4.11 12.53
N GLU A 16 3.85 4.13 13.59
CA GLU A 16 4.15 2.95 14.43
C GLU A 16 2.99 2.51 15.34
N ASP A 17 1.96 3.34 15.52
CA ASP A 17 0.74 2.91 16.23
C ASP A 17 -0.02 1.87 15.41
N ILE A 18 0.25 1.79 14.10
CA ILE A 18 -0.26 0.72 13.24
C ILE A 18 0.62 -0.52 13.45
N PRO A 19 0.05 -1.68 13.83
CA PRO A 19 0.82 -2.91 14.00
C PRO A 19 1.67 -3.23 12.78
N LEU A 20 2.91 -3.68 12.99
CA LEU A 20 3.86 -3.99 11.91
C LEU A 20 3.24 -4.89 10.82
N PHE A 21 2.54 -5.95 11.23
CA PHE A 21 1.88 -6.86 10.29
C PHE A 21 0.80 -6.18 9.45
N SER A 22 0.07 -5.22 10.00
CA SER A 22 -0.93 -4.46 9.25
C SER A 22 -0.26 -3.57 8.18
N ARG A 23 0.88 -2.97 8.50
CA ARG A 23 1.67 -2.18 7.53
C ARG A 23 2.23 -3.05 6.39
N ILE A 24 2.71 -4.26 6.71
CA ILE A 24 3.17 -5.24 5.71
C ILE A 24 2.02 -5.71 4.81
N ILE A 25 0.88 -6.06 5.40
CA ILE A 25 -0.30 -6.52 4.65
C ILE A 25 -0.81 -5.42 3.71
N LEU A 26 -0.79 -4.16 4.14
CA LEU A 26 -1.20 -3.03 3.31
C LEU A 26 -0.36 -2.92 2.02
N ILE A 27 0.97 -3.05 2.15
CA ILE A 27 1.88 -3.04 1.00
C ILE A 27 1.60 -4.24 0.09
N ALA A 28 1.49 -5.44 0.66
CA ALA A 28 1.26 -6.67 -0.10
C ALA A 28 -0.08 -6.66 -0.86
N ASP A 29 -1.17 -6.25 -0.20
CA ASP A 29 -2.51 -6.15 -0.82
C ASP A 29 -2.54 -5.10 -1.94
N THR A 30 -1.86 -3.96 -1.72
CA THR A 30 -1.79 -2.90 -2.74
C THR A 30 -0.99 -3.36 -3.96
N PHE A 31 0.15 -4.02 -3.75
CA PHE A 31 0.98 -4.55 -4.83
C PHE A 31 0.26 -5.64 -5.62
N ASP A 32 -0.41 -6.59 -4.94
CA ASP A 32 -1.22 -7.61 -5.61
C ASP A 32 -2.37 -6.96 -6.39
N ALA A 33 -3.07 -5.98 -5.81
CA ALA A 33 -4.13 -5.26 -6.52
C ALA A 33 -3.64 -4.46 -7.74
N MET A 34 -2.40 -3.99 -7.74
CA MET A 34 -1.77 -3.34 -8.89
C MET A 34 -1.46 -4.32 -10.01
N THR A 35 -0.88 -5.47 -9.66
CA THR A 35 -0.27 -6.41 -10.61
C THR A 35 -1.22 -7.52 -11.08
N SER A 36 -2.28 -7.77 -10.32
CA SER A 36 -3.32 -8.73 -10.70
C SER A 36 -4.21 -8.20 -11.82
N SER A 37 -4.35 -9.01 -12.88
CA SER A 37 -5.29 -8.72 -13.98
C SER A 37 -6.72 -9.06 -13.57
N ARG A 38 -7.66 -8.19 -13.91
CA ARG A 38 -9.10 -8.34 -13.67
C ARG A 38 -9.84 -8.25 -15.01
N PRO A 39 -11.09 -8.74 -15.11
CA PRO A 39 -11.83 -8.78 -16.38
C PRO A 39 -11.90 -7.44 -17.14
N TYR A 40 -11.76 -6.32 -16.42
CA TYR A 40 -11.86 -4.95 -16.93
C TYR A 40 -10.55 -4.15 -16.85
N ARG A 41 -9.45 -4.72 -16.35
CA ARG A 41 -8.15 -4.03 -16.27
C ARG A 41 -7.00 -5.03 -16.32
N LYS A 42 -6.01 -4.78 -17.19
CA LYS A 42 -4.75 -5.50 -17.10
C LYS A 42 -4.00 -5.08 -15.82
N GLY A 43 -3.31 -6.03 -15.20
CA GLY A 43 -2.35 -5.71 -14.15
C GLY A 43 -1.23 -4.80 -14.67
N LEU A 44 -0.66 -4.00 -13.78
CA LEU A 44 0.56 -3.24 -14.06
C LEU A 44 1.76 -4.19 -14.11
N ASP A 45 2.79 -3.79 -14.85
CA ASP A 45 4.09 -4.44 -14.79
C ASP A 45 4.73 -4.22 -13.41
N TYR A 46 5.57 -5.16 -12.97
CA TYR A 46 6.13 -5.14 -11.62
C TYR A 46 6.99 -3.91 -11.36
N GLU A 47 7.74 -3.42 -12.35
CA GLU A 47 8.54 -2.20 -12.18
C GLU A 47 7.66 -0.97 -11.93
N ILE A 48 6.50 -0.89 -12.59
CA ILE A 48 5.56 0.22 -12.43
C ILE A 48 4.89 0.14 -11.06
N ALA A 49 4.45 -1.06 -10.66
CA ALA A 49 3.83 -1.27 -9.36
C ALA A 49 4.82 -0.99 -8.21
N TYR A 50 6.09 -1.33 -8.38
CA TYR A 50 7.15 -1.03 -7.41
C TYR A 50 7.43 0.47 -7.33
N ALA A 51 7.56 1.16 -8.47
CA ALA A 51 7.77 2.61 -8.50
C ALA A 51 6.62 3.39 -7.81
N GLU A 52 5.38 2.90 -7.92
CA GLU A 52 4.22 3.45 -7.19
C GLU A 52 4.33 3.28 -5.67
N LEU A 53 4.85 2.14 -5.19
CA LEU A 53 5.12 1.96 -3.75
C LEU A 53 6.18 2.95 -3.25
N GLU A 54 7.28 3.12 -4.01
CA GLU A 54 8.34 4.07 -3.67
C GLU A 54 7.83 5.51 -3.68
N GLU A 55 7.01 5.90 -4.67
CA GLU A 55 6.42 7.23 -4.78
C GLU A 55 5.57 7.59 -3.55
N PHE A 56 4.81 6.63 -3.02
CA PHE A 56 3.94 6.84 -1.86
C PHE A 56 4.54 6.41 -0.51
N SER A 57 5.82 6.05 -0.49
CA SER A 57 6.60 5.80 0.72
C SER A 57 6.56 7.02 1.66
N GLY A 58 6.36 6.79 2.97
CA GLY A 58 6.23 7.87 3.96
C GLY A 58 4.86 8.55 4.01
N SER A 59 3.95 8.24 3.07
CA SER A 59 2.60 8.83 3.04
C SER A 59 1.47 7.79 3.10
N GLN A 60 1.44 6.84 2.17
CA GLN A 60 0.49 5.72 2.18
C GLN A 60 1.12 4.46 2.76
N PHE A 61 2.44 4.31 2.60
CA PHE A 61 3.20 3.17 3.07
C PHE A 61 4.25 3.60 4.08
N ASP A 62 4.60 2.65 4.94
CA ASP A 62 5.67 2.83 5.91
C ASP A 62 7.02 2.94 5.17
N PRO A 63 7.78 4.02 5.36
CA PRO A 63 9.03 4.23 4.64
C PRO A 63 10.14 3.24 5.00
N GLU A 64 10.04 2.54 6.12
CA GLU A 64 11.00 1.50 6.50
C GLU A 64 10.69 0.13 5.84
N LEU A 65 9.53 0.02 5.17
CA LEU A 65 9.05 -1.22 4.55
C LEU A 65 8.84 -1.12 3.03
N ALA A 66 8.77 0.10 2.48
CA ALA A 66 8.47 0.38 1.08
C ALA A 66 9.73 0.52 0.23
#